data_AF-A0A073K4B3-F1
#
_entry.id   AF-A0A073K4B3-F1
#
_cell.length_a   1.000
_cell.length_b   1.000
_cell.length_c   1.000
_cell.angle_alpha   90.00
_cell.angle_beta   90.00
_cell.angle_gamma   90.00
#
_symmetry.space_group_name_H-M   'P 1'
#
loop_
_entity.id
_entity.type
_entity.pdbx_description
1 polymer ?
#
loop_
_entity_poly.entity_id
_entity_poly.type
_entity_poly.pdbx_seq_one_letter_code
_entity_poly.pdbx_strand_id
1 'polypeptide(L)'
;MKTKLLKAVTSLTIMGGVLLSTNHSTVKAEETSSVVFHDVPQTHWSYTAIMDLANAGIIAGYGNGVFGFGDDVTREQVARLIYNVYGIEEQIEYSNPYGDINENSTMFMEEILTLTEIGVFSGDENGNFRPKASLTRAEMAQVLTNAFDLLPLEQHTFTDVPTNSWANDAISAVYSYGITSGTGNGKFEPATKVTREQYAQFLHNVLSNMEE
;
A
#
# COMPACT_ATOMS: atom_id res chain seq x y z
N MET A 1 -3.23 21.01 9.67
CA MET A 1 -4.19 19.91 9.56
C MET A 1 -3.46 18.67 10.04
N LYS A 2 -3.38 18.38 11.34
CA LYS A 2 -4.36 17.64 12.17
C LYS A 2 -4.80 16.32 11.55
N THR A 3 -3.89 15.33 11.59
CA THR A 3 -4.16 13.91 11.89
C THR A 3 -5.62 13.50 11.78
N LYS A 4 -6.05 13.20 10.56
CA LYS A 4 -7.29 12.47 10.31
C LYS A 4 -6.95 11.38 9.30
N LEU A 5 -7.33 10.16 9.64
CA LEU A 5 -7.31 8.95 8.80
C LEU A 5 -6.03 8.10 8.87
N LEU A 6 -5.64 7.69 10.08
CA LEU A 6 -5.26 6.28 10.26
C LEU A 6 -6.21 5.70 11.31
N LYS A 7 -7.36 5.18 10.86
CA LYS A 7 -8.20 4.27 11.65
C LYS A 7 -7.90 2.83 11.22
N ALA A 8 -6.62 2.49 11.03
CA ALA A 8 -6.22 1.15 10.65
C ALA A 8 -6.81 0.16 11.67
N VAL A 9 -7.75 -0.65 11.16
CA VAL A 9 -8.25 -1.94 11.67
C VAL A 9 -8.19 -2.15 13.21
N THR A 10 -8.74 -1.22 14.00
CA THR A 10 -8.91 -1.46 15.45
C THR A 10 -10.08 -2.39 15.79
N SER A 11 -10.84 -2.87 14.81
CA SER A 11 -11.90 -3.87 14.99
C SER A 11 -11.51 -5.23 14.41
N LEU A 12 -10.51 -5.85 15.02
CA LEU A 12 -10.53 -7.31 15.20
C LEU A 12 -10.60 -7.66 16.69
N THR A 13 -11.50 -7.01 17.43
CA THR A 13 -11.96 -7.56 18.70
C THR A 13 -12.83 -8.76 18.37
N ILE A 14 -12.25 -9.97 18.43
CA ILE A 14 -13.01 -11.20 18.63
C ILE A 14 -13.66 -11.07 20.02
N MET A 15 -14.77 -10.35 20.12
CA MET A 15 -15.59 -10.33 21.31
C MET A 15 -16.41 -11.62 21.27
N GLY A 16 -15.79 -12.71 21.71
CA GLY A 16 -16.49 -13.92 22.14
C GLY A 16 -17.34 -13.59 23.37
N GLY A 17 -18.46 -12.90 23.14
CA GLY A 17 -19.50 -12.64 24.12
C GLY A 17 -20.76 -13.37 23.71
N VAL A 18 -20.94 -14.58 24.25
CA VAL A 18 -22.19 -15.33 24.12
C VAL A 18 -23.31 -14.52 24.76
N LEU A 19 -24.15 -13.88 23.94
CA LEU A 19 -25.47 -13.42 24.34
C LEU A 19 -26.48 -14.49 23.90
N LEU A 20 -26.94 -15.29 24.87
CA LEU A 20 -28.11 -16.14 24.73
C LEU A 20 -29.34 -15.26 24.49
N SER A 21 -29.72 -15.09 23.22
CA SER A 21 -31.05 -14.62 22.86
C SER A 21 -31.72 -15.68 22.00
N THR A 22 -32.84 -16.21 22.49
CA THR A 22 -33.71 -17.12 21.75
C THR A 22 -34.48 -16.32 20.72
N ASN A 23 -33.94 -16.18 19.51
CA ASN A 23 -34.72 -15.89 18.31
C ASN A 23 -34.09 -16.62 17.13
N HIS A 24 -34.89 -17.47 16.51
CA HIS A 24 -34.51 -18.40 15.45
C HIS A 24 -34.41 -17.66 14.11
N SER A 25 -33.46 -16.73 14.00
CA SER A 25 -32.98 -16.25 12.70
C SER A 25 -31.77 -17.09 12.36
N THR A 26 -31.82 -17.82 11.25
CA THR A 26 -30.66 -18.52 10.72
C THR A 26 -29.53 -17.50 10.50
N VAL A 27 -28.61 -17.42 11.46
CA VAL A 27 -27.33 -16.73 11.28
C VAL A 27 -26.61 -17.51 10.21
N LYS A 28 -26.65 -16.99 8.98
CA LYS A 28 -25.75 -17.43 7.92
C LYS A 28 -24.37 -17.05 8.43
N ALA A 29 -23.63 -18.02 8.96
CA ALA A 29 -22.21 -17.84 9.23
C ALA A 29 -21.61 -17.27 7.94
N GLU A 30 -21.03 -16.08 8.01
CA GLU A 30 -20.19 -15.58 6.93
C GLU A 30 -19.04 -16.58 6.83
N GLU A 31 -19.10 -17.43 5.80
CA GLU A 31 -17.96 -18.23 5.42
C GLU A 31 -16.86 -17.25 5.00
N THR A 32 -15.96 -16.95 5.92
CA THR A 32 -14.69 -16.32 5.61
C THR A 32 -13.93 -17.32 4.76
N SER A 33 -14.21 -17.34 3.46
CA SER A 33 -13.41 -18.06 2.47
C SER A 33 -11.99 -17.55 2.66
N SER A 34 -11.12 -18.39 3.22
CA SER A 34 -9.69 -18.05 3.35
C SER A 34 -9.19 -17.69 1.96
N VAL A 35 -8.70 -16.46 1.79
CA VAL A 35 -8.08 -16.06 0.52
C VAL A 35 -6.90 -17.01 0.32
N VAL A 36 -6.82 -17.66 -0.84
CA VAL A 36 -5.67 -18.52 -1.19
C VAL A 36 -5.20 -18.12 -2.57
N PHE A 37 -3.92 -17.80 -2.66
CA PHE A 37 -3.25 -17.53 -3.92
C PHE A 37 -2.34 -18.70 -4.29
N HIS A 38 -2.61 -19.38 -5.39
CA HIS A 38 -1.84 -20.57 -5.79
C HIS A 38 -0.53 -20.25 -6.52
N ASP A 39 -0.31 -19.00 -6.91
CA ASP A 39 0.94 -18.48 -7.48
C ASP A 39 1.89 -17.89 -6.42
N VAL A 40 1.49 -17.84 -5.14
CA VAL A 40 2.35 -17.36 -4.04
C VAL A 40 2.98 -18.54 -3.31
N PRO A 41 4.31 -18.73 -3.36
CA PRO A 41 4.95 -19.84 -2.64
C PRO A 41 4.87 -19.63 -1.12
N GLN A 42 4.36 -20.61 -0.38
CA GLN A 42 4.20 -20.53 1.09
C GLN A 42 5.52 -20.33 1.86
N THR A 43 6.63 -20.74 1.27
CA THR A 43 7.97 -20.59 1.85
C THR A 43 8.63 -19.26 1.48
N HIS A 44 7.98 -18.42 0.66
CA HIS A 44 8.52 -17.13 0.26
C HIS A 44 8.38 -16.11 1.39
N TRP A 45 9.37 -15.23 1.54
CA TRP A 45 9.43 -14.25 2.65
C TRP A 45 8.22 -13.29 2.66
N SER A 46 7.64 -13.00 1.51
CA SER A 46 6.46 -12.13 1.38
C SER A 46 5.13 -12.84 1.62
N TYR A 47 5.11 -14.15 1.84
CA TYR A 47 3.86 -14.92 1.96
C TYR A 47 2.97 -14.36 3.06
N THR A 48 3.50 -14.22 4.28
CA THR A 48 2.74 -13.71 5.43
C THR A 48 2.19 -12.31 5.15
N ALA A 49 3.02 -11.40 4.65
CA ALA A 49 2.59 -10.04 4.33
C ALA A 49 1.43 -10.00 3.31
N ILE A 50 1.51 -10.82 2.25
CA ILE A 50 0.45 -10.93 1.25
C ILE A 50 -0.85 -11.43 1.89
N MET A 51 -0.77 -12.49 2.69
CA MET A 51 -1.95 -13.12 3.29
C MET A 51 -2.60 -12.21 4.33
N ASP A 52 -1.83 -11.52 5.17
CA ASP A 52 -2.33 -10.59 6.17
C ASP A 52 -3.06 -9.42 5.51
N LEU A 53 -2.44 -8.79 4.51
CA LEU A 53 -3.06 -7.69 3.76
C LEU A 53 -4.31 -8.16 3.00
N ALA A 54 -4.32 -9.39 2.49
CA ALA A 54 -5.48 -9.92 1.77
C ALA A 54 -6.65 -10.23 2.71
N ASN A 55 -6.37 -10.82 3.87
CA ASN A 55 -7.35 -11.07 4.92
C ASN A 55 -7.91 -9.76 5.50
N ALA A 56 -7.10 -8.70 5.55
CA ALA A 56 -7.54 -7.35 5.92
C ALA A 56 -8.33 -6.64 4.81
N GLY A 57 -8.47 -7.25 3.62
CA GLY A 57 -9.16 -6.64 2.47
C GLY A 57 -8.39 -5.49 1.81
N ILE A 58 -7.11 -5.31 2.15
CA ILE A 58 -6.26 -4.24 1.62
C ILE A 58 -5.77 -4.58 0.21
N ILE A 59 -5.31 -5.81 0.00
CA ILE A 59 -4.81 -6.29 -1.30
C ILE A 59 -5.69 -7.40 -1.87
N ALA A 60 -5.91 -7.35 -3.18
CA ALA A 60 -6.57 -8.41 -3.93
C ALA A 60 -5.66 -8.90 -5.06
N GLY A 61 -5.85 -10.17 -5.45
CA GLY A 61 -5.28 -10.74 -6.65
C GLY A 61 -6.07 -10.35 -7.91
N TYR A 62 -5.65 -10.87 -9.06
CA TYR A 62 -6.31 -10.65 -10.36
C TYR A 62 -7.60 -11.46 -10.54
N GLY A 63 -7.97 -12.27 -9.54
CA GLY A 63 -9.10 -13.20 -9.59
C GLY A 63 -8.64 -14.63 -9.87
N ASN A 64 -9.58 -15.57 -9.79
CA ASN A 64 -9.33 -17.01 -9.99
C ASN A 64 -8.16 -17.57 -9.16
N GLY A 65 -7.93 -17.03 -7.95
CA GLY A 65 -6.85 -17.42 -7.05
C GLY A 65 -5.44 -16.98 -7.47
N VAL A 66 -5.29 -16.08 -8.44
CA VAL A 66 -3.98 -15.54 -8.88
C VAL A 66 -3.70 -14.22 -8.20
N PHE A 67 -2.58 -14.10 -7.50
CA PHE A 67 -2.10 -12.85 -6.89
C PHE A 67 -1.45 -11.90 -7.90
N GLY A 68 -0.74 -12.45 -8.89
CA GLY A 68 0.19 -11.72 -9.74
C GLY A 68 1.59 -11.67 -9.12
N PHE A 69 2.06 -12.80 -8.57
CA PHE A 69 3.37 -12.90 -7.94
C PHE A 69 4.51 -12.71 -8.95
N GLY A 70 5.43 -11.79 -8.68
CA GLY A 70 6.54 -11.42 -9.55
C GLY A 70 6.21 -10.38 -10.62
N ASP A 71 4.93 -9.99 -10.77
CA ASP A 71 4.55 -8.90 -11.66
C ASP A 71 4.94 -7.55 -11.05
N ASP A 72 5.33 -6.60 -11.89
CA ASP A 72 5.56 -5.22 -11.47
C ASP A 72 4.25 -4.55 -11.01
N VAL A 73 4.30 -3.83 -9.88
CA VAL A 73 3.14 -3.08 -9.38
C VAL A 73 3.00 -1.75 -10.11
N THR A 74 1.79 -1.46 -10.60
CA THR A 74 1.49 -0.19 -11.29
C THR A 74 1.08 0.92 -10.32
N ARG A 75 1.21 2.18 -10.75
CA ARG A 75 0.81 3.37 -9.98
C ARG A 75 -0.66 3.36 -9.55
N GLU A 76 -1.55 2.95 -10.43
CA GLU A 76 -2.98 2.84 -10.09
C GLU A 76 -3.26 1.71 -9.08
N GLN A 77 -2.52 0.59 -9.15
CA GLN A 77 -2.66 -0.49 -8.20
C GLN A 77 -2.20 -0.03 -6.82
N VAL A 78 -1.08 0.69 -6.74
CA VAL A 78 -0.61 1.27 -5.49
C VAL A 78 -1.63 2.27 -4.91
N ALA A 79 -2.22 3.13 -5.75
CA ALA A 79 -3.27 4.05 -5.31
C ALA A 79 -4.46 3.28 -4.70
N ARG A 80 -4.91 2.20 -5.35
CA ARG A 80 -5.97 1.34 -4.80
C ARG A 80 -5.60 0.75 -3.43
N LEU A 81 -4.37 0.27 -3.25
CA LEU A 81 -3.91 -0.32 -1.99
C LEU A 81 -3.87 0.71 -0.86
N ILE A 82 -3.27 1.87 -1.11
CA ILE A 82 -3.20 2.95 -0.11
C ILE A 82 -4.61 3.44 0.22
N TYR A 83 -5.50 3.60 -0.75
CA TYR A 83 -6.87 4.02 -0.50
C TYR A 83 -7.61 3.03 0.42
N ASN A 84 -7.42 1.72 0.22
CA ASN A 84 -7.97 0.71 1.12
C ASN A 84 -7.45 0.82 2.56
N VAL A 85 -6.17 1.16 2.74
CA VAL A 85 -5.60 1.37 4.08
C VAL A 85 -6.28 2.53 4.80
N TYR A 86 -6.57 3.62 4.10
CA TYR A 86 -7.20 4.80 4.71
C TYR A 86 -8.65 4.56 5.13
N GLY A 87 -9.35 3.62 4.47
CA GLY A 87 -10.75 3.29 4.80
C GLY A 87 -11.66 4.51 4.76
N ILE A 88 -11.56 5.32 3.70
CA ILE A 88 -12.24 6.60 3.59
C ILE A 88 -13.76 6.39 3.51
N GLU A 89 -14.47 6.75 4.58
CA GLU A 89 -15.94 6.62 4.69
C GLU A 89 -16.68 7.87 4.20
N GLU A 90 -16.02 9.03 4.24
CA GLU A 90 -16.57 10.32 3.84
C GLU A 90 -16.07 10.69 2.45
N GLN A 91 -16.96 11.18 1.57
CA GLN A 91 -16.54 11.65 0.25
C GLN A 91 -15.61 12.86 0.41
N ILE A 92 -14.40 12.73 -0.14
CA ILE A 92 -13.45 13.83 -0.29
C ILE A 92 -13.72 14.48 -1.63
N GLU A 93 -13.97 15.79 -1.63
CA GLU A 93 -14.04 16.55 -2.88
C GLU A 93 -12.64 16.59 -3.50
N TYR A 94 -12.52 16.15 -4.76
CA TYR A 94 -11.28 16.18 -5.52
C TYR A 94 -11.48 16.86 -6.87
N SER A 95 -10.40 17.41 -7.40
CA SER A 95 -10.32 17.82 -8.81
C SER A 95 -9.41 16.86 -9.58
N ASN A 96 -9.57 16.78 -10.91
CA ASN A 96 -8.65 16.02 -11.75
C ASN A 96 -7.57 16.95 -12.33
N PRO A 97 -6.35 16.97 -11.78
CA PRO A 97 -5.25 17.76 -12.32
C PRO A 97 -4.53 17.07 -13.49
N TYR A 98 -4.87 15.82 -13.80
CA TYR A 98 -4.08 14.98 -14.70
C TYR A 98 -4.65 14.93 -16.11
N GLY A 99 -3.78 15.13 -17.11
CA GLY A 99 -4.14 15.05 -18.52
C GLY A 99 -4.47 13.64 -19.01
N ASP A 100 -3.98 12.61 -18.32
CA ASP A 100 -4.11 11.20 -18.71
C ASP A 100 -5.07 10.39 -17.81
N ILE A 101 -5.79 11.02 -16.89
CA ILE A 101 -6.80 10.38 -16.06
C ILE A 101 -8.21 10.69 -16.58
N ASN A 102 -8.92 9.63 -16.97
CA ASN A 102 -10.34 9.65 -17.32
C ASN A 102 -10.92 8.24 -17.21
N GLU A 103 -12.22 8.10 -17.42
CA GLU A 103 -12.97 6.82 -17.33
C GLU A 103 -12.42 5.68 -18.22
N ASN A 104 -11.68 6.02 -19.29
CA ASN A 104 -11.11 5.02 -20.19
C ASN A 104 -9.65 4.66 -19.85
N SER A 105 -8.95 5.46 -19.04
CA SER A 105 -7.54 5.22 -18.73
C SER A 105 -7.34 4.36 -17.48
N THR A 106 -8.27 4.42 -16.53
CA THR A 106 -8.20 3.62 -15.29
C THR A 106 -9.58 3.44 -14.66
N MET A 107 -9.77 2.30 -14.00
CA MET A 107 -10.94 2.07 -13.14
C MET A 107 -10.77 2.64 -11.72
N PHE A 108 -9.56 3.08 -11.36
CA PHE A 108 -9.20 3.56 -10.01
C PHE A 108 -9.16 5.09 -9.93
N MET A 109 -10.04 5.76 -10.69
CA MET A 109 -10.02 7.22 -10.82
C MET A 109 -10.29 7.90 -9.47
N GLU A 110 -11.26 7.40 -8.70
CA GLU A 110 -11.59 7.94 -7.38
C GLU A 110 -10.41 7.84 -6.41
N GLU A 111 -9.77 6.67 -6.35
CA GLU A 111 -8.65 6.41 -5.46
C GLU A 111 -7.45 7.29 -5.81
N ILE A 112 -7.14 7.42 -7.11
CA ILE A 112 -6.07 8.29 -7.59
C ILE A 112 -6.34 9.73 -7.18
N LEU A 113 -7.51 10.28 -7.54
CA LEU A 113 -7.80 11.70 -7.34
C LEU A 113 -7.94 12.07 -5.86
N THR A 114 -8.50 11.17 -5.06
CA THR A 114 -8.60 11.37 -3.60
C THR A 114 -7.23 11.37 -2.96
N LEU A 115 -6.36 10.41 -3.30
CA LEU A 115 -5.01 10.33 -2.75
C LEU A 115 -4.11 11.48 -3.25
N THR A 116 -4.38 12.02 -4.43
CA THR A 116 -3.76 13.27 -4.91
C THR A 116 -4.19 14.47 -4.08
N GLU A 117 -5.49 14.61 -3.79
CA GLU A 117 -6.02 15.73 -3.00
C GLU A 117 -5.40 15.79 -1.60
N ILE A 118 -5.21 14.63 -0.97
CA ILE A 118 -4.60 14.55 0.37
C ILE A 118 -3.06 14.51 0.34
N GLY A 119 -2.44 14.65 -0.84
CA GLY A 119 -0.99 14.84 -0.98
C GLY A 119 -0.15 13.55 -1.04
N VAL A 120 -0.75 12.37 -1.16
CA VAL A 120 0.00 11.11 -1.31
C VAL A 120 0.67 11.04 -2.68
N PHE A 121 -0.07 11.38 -3.74
CA PHE A 121 0.43 11.34 -5.11
C PHE A 121 0.60 12.72 -5.74
N SER A 122 1.63 12.82 -6.56
CA SER A 122 1.82 13.90 -7.52
C SER A 122 1.97 13.32 -8.94
N GLY A 123 1.67 14.18 -9.92
CA GLY A 123 1.90 13.87 -11.33
C GLY A 123 3.33 14.15 -11.74
N ASP A 124 3.67 13.77 -12.97
CA ASP A 124 4.94 14.14 -13.58
C ASP A 124 4.95 15.62 -14.02
N GLU A 125 6.10 16.07 -14.53
CA GLU A 125 6.32 17.44 -15.00
C GLU A 125 5.39 17.86 -16.16
N ASN A 126 4.76 16.88 -16.85
CA ASN A 126 3.82 17.12 -17.94
C ASN A 126 2.36 17.10 -17.45
N GLY A 127 2.12 16.99 -16.15
CA GLY A 127 0.78 16.91 -15.58
C GLY A 127 0.10 15.57 -15.81
N ASN A 128 0.85 14.46 -15.93
CA ASN A 128 0.28 13.12 -16.07
C ASN A 128 0.48 12.28 -14.80
N PHE A 129 -0.49 11.44 -14.48
CA PHE A 129 -0.38 10.46 -13.40
C PHE A 129 0.32 9.18 -13.84
N ARG A 130 0.17 8.76 -15.10
CA ARG A 130 0.72 7.53 -15.68
C ARG A 130 0.23 6.25 -14.98
N PRO A 131 -1.10 5.97 -14.98
CA PRO A 131 -1.70 4.95 -14.13
C PRO A 131 -1.15 3.52 -14.35
N LYS A 132 -0.75 3.20 -15.59
CA LYS A 132 -0.22 1.88 -15.97
C LYS A 132 1.29 1.73 -15.80
N ALA A 133 2.00 2.79 -15.42
CA ALA A 133 3.46 2.72 -15.24
C ALA A 133 3.82 1.99 -13.93
N SER A 134 4.84 1.15 -13.98
CA SER A 134 5.39 0.47 -12.80
C SER A 134 6.17 1.45 -11.91
N LEU A 135 6.02 1.33 -10.59
CA LEU A 135 6.82 2.12 -9.64
C LEU A 135 8.27 1.65 -9.62
N THR A 136 9.17 2.62 -9.50
CA THR A 136 10.53 2.39 -9.02
C THR A 136 10.57 2.33 -7.49
N ARG A 137 11.65 1.78 -6.92
CA ARG A 137 11.86 1.73 -5.47
C ARG A 137 11.92 3.12 -4.83
N ALA A 138 12.47 4.12 -5.53
CA ALA A 138 12.48 5.51 -5.06
C ALA A 138 11.05 6.10 -5.01
N GLU A 139 10.25 5.88 -6.06
CA GLU A 139 8.84 6.32 -6.07
C GLU A 139 8.01 5.60 -4.99
N MET A 140 8.26 4.31 -4.76
CA MET A 140 7.64 3.57 -3.66
C MET A 140 7.95 4.20 -2.31
N ALA A 141 9.22 4.53 -2.04
CA ALA A 141 9.61 5.19 -0.80
C ALA A 141 8.91 6.54 -0.62
N GLN A 142 8.82 7.34 -1.68
CA GLN A 142 8.11 8.62 -1.64
C GLN A 142 6.61 8.45 -1.35
N VAL A 143 5.95 7.50 -2.03
CA VAL A 143 4.51 7.26 -1.84
C VAL A 143 4.22 6.81 -0.41
N LEU A 144 5.00 5.88 0.16
CA LEU A 144 4.81 5.46 1.54
C LEU A 144 5.12 6.59 2.53
N THR A 145 6.16 7.38 2.26
CA THR A 145 6.51 8.53 3.10
C THR A 145 5.35 9.53 3.17
N ASN A 146 4.76 9.87 2.02
CA ASN A 146 3.62 10.79 1.96
C ASN A 146 2.34 10.17 2.56
N ALA A 147 2.07 8.89 2.29
CA ALA A 147 0.88 8.20 2.78
C ALA A 147 0.85 8.05 4.31
N PHE A 148 2.00 7.97 4.95
CA PHE A 148 2.09 7.71 6.38
C PHE A 148 2.77 8.85 7.14
N ASP A 149 2.93 10.01 6.51
CA ASP A 149 3.59 11.20 7.06
C ASP A 149 4.96 10.89 7.71
N LEU A 150 5.74 10.00 7.08
CA LEU A 150 7.00 9.53 7.65
C LEU A 150 8.07 10.63 7.59
N LEU A 151 8.75 10.86 8.71
CA LEU A 151 9.90 11.74 8.80
C LEU A 151 11.18 10.92 8.98
N PRO A 152 12.29 11.22 8.29
CA PRO A 152 13.53 10.47 8.46
C PRO A 152 14.05 10.62 9.90
N LEU A 153 14.06 9.51 10.65
CA LEU A 153 14.57 9.48 12.03
C LEU A 153 16.09 9.36 12.07
N GLU A 154 16.66 8.77 11.02
CA GLU A 154 18.09 8.70 10.76
C GLU A 154 18.36 8.68 9.25
N GLN A 155 19.61 8.96 8.88
CA GLN A 155 20.04 8.89 7.48
C GLN A 155 20.35 7.46 7.09
N HIS A 156 19.92 7.06 5.89
CA HIS A 156 20.28 5.76 5.33
C HIS A 156 21.80 5.64 5.11
N THR A 157 22.28 4.40 4.99
CA THR A 157 23.69 4.11 4.69
C THR A 157 23.92 3.57 3.26
N PHE A 158 22.92 3.68 2.37
CA PHE A 158 23.03 3.18 1.00
C PHE A 158 24.04 3.96 0.16
N THR A 159 24.91 3.23 -0.52
CA THR A 159 26.03 3.77 -1.32
C THR A 159 25.60 4.29 -2.68
N ASP A 160 24.43 3.85 -3.17
CA ASP A 160 23.86 4.19 -4.47
C ASP A 160 22.74 5.24 -4.38
N VAL A 161 22.58 5.88 -3.22
CA VAL A 161 21.63 6.99 -3.02
C VAL A 161 22.42 8.23 -2.58
N PRO A 162 22.69 9.16 -3.51
CA PRO A 162 23.34 10.42 -3.18
C PRO A 162 22.51 11.26 -2.21
N THR A 163 23.15 12.00 -1.32
CA THR A 163 22.48 12.89 -0.34
C THR A 163 21.71 14.04 -1.00
N ASN A 164 22.02 14.38 -2.25
CA ASN A 164 21.29 15.37 -3.05
C ASN A 164 20.24 14.73 -3.98
N SER A 165 19.96 13.43 -3.83
CA SER A 165 18.88 12.76 -4.56
C SER A 165 17.53 13.29 -4.10
N TRP A 166 16.59 13.46 -5.03
CA TRP A 166 15.21 13.84 -4.72
C TRP A 166 14.52 12.87 -3.76
N ALA A 167 14.94 11.60 -3.77
CA ALA A 167 14.38 10.55 -2.93
C ALA A 167 15.17 10.33 -1.63
N ASN A 168 16.22 11.10 -1.34
CA ASN A 168 17.08 10.86 -0.18
C ASN A 168 16.29 10.83 1.14
N ASP A 169 15.48 11.85 1.40
CA ASP A 169 14.69 11.92 2.64
C ASP A 169 13.65 10.81 2.73
N ALA A 170 12.94 10.51 1.64
CA ALA A 170 11.95 9.43 1.60
C ALA A 170 12.59 8.05 1.81
N ILE A 171 13.75 7.81 1.20
CA ILE A 171 14.52 6.56 1.38
C ILE A 171 15.03 6.45 2.82
N SER A 172 15.54 7.54 3.39
CA SER A 172 15.94 7.60 4.80
C SER A 172 14.77 7.35 5.74
N ALA A 173 13.58 7.88 5.45
CA ALA A 173 12.36 7.61 6.20
C ALA A 173 12.04 6.12 6.20
N VAL A 174 11.82 5.50 5.02
CA VAL A 174 11.47 4.07 4.96
C VAL A 174 12.58 3.15 5.51
N TYR A 175 13.85 3.57 5.45
CA TYR A 175 14.95 2.88 6.10
C TYR A 175 14.85 2.96 7.63
N SER A 176 14.70 4.17 8.18
CA SER A 176 14.71 4.43 9.62
C SER A 176 13.50 3.84 10.36
N TYR A 177 12.36 3.68 9.68
CA TYR A 177 11.19 2.96 10.20
C TYR A 177 11.29 1.45 9.99
N GLY A 178 12.40 0.90 9.50
CA GLY A 178 12.57 -0.53 9.29
C GLY A 178 11.70 -1.13 8.18
N ILE A 179 11.13 -0.30 7.30
CA ILE A 179 10.25 -0.75 6.21
C ILE A 179 11.08 -1.51 5.16
N THR A 180 12.35 -1.13 4.96
CA THR A 180 13.27 -1.78 4.02
C THR A 180 14.71 -1.70 4.50
N SER A 181 15.46 -2.80 4.36
CA SER A 181 16.91 -2.85 4.60
C SER A 181 17.76 -2.74 3.32
N GLY A 182 17.12 -2.47 2.18
CA GLY A 182 17.77 -2.42 0.86
C GLY A 182 17.82 -3.79 0.16
N THR A 183 18.62 -3.89 -0.89
CA THR A 183 18.78 -5.13 -1.69
C THR A 183 20.02 -5.94 -1.30
N GLY A 184 20.75 -5.49 -0.27
CA GLY A 184 22.03 -6.05 0.15
C GLY A 184 23.22 -5.26 -0.38
N ASN A 185 24.44 -5.63 0.04
CA ASN A 185 25.70 -4.98 -0.36
C ASN A 185 25.73 -3.45 -0.17
N GLY A 186 24.98 -2.92 0.80
CA GLY A 186 24.86 -1.48 1.04
C GLY A 186 24.15 -0.72 -0.08
N LYS A 187 23.22 -1.36 -0.81
CA LYS A 187 22.46 -0.74 -1.91
C LYS A 187 20.96 -0.66 -1.63
N PHE A 188 20.34 0.39 -2.17
CA PHE A 188 18.90 0.55 -2.22
C PHE A 188 18.30 0.22 -3.58
N GLU A 189 19.02 0.45 -4.67
CA GLU A 189 18.57 0.33 -6.06
C GLU A 189 17.35 1.21 -6.41
N PRO A 190 17.47 2.54 -6.32
CA PRO A 190 16.33 3.46 -6.42
C PRO A 190 15.56 3.38 -7.74
N ALA A 191 16.21 3.01 -8.85
CA ALA A 191 15.61 2.94 -10.18
C ALA A 191 14.96 1.58 -10.51
N THR A 192 15.19 0.54 -9.70
CA THR A 192 14.65 -0.80 -9.94
C THR A 192 13.14 -0.80 -9.76
N LYS A 193 12.42 -1.56 -10.61
CA LYS A 193 10.97 -1.71 -10.51
C LYS A 193 10.57 -2.56 -9.31
N VAL A 194 9.45 -2.22 -8.71
CA VAL A 194 8.91 -2.91 -7.54
C VAL A 194 7.88 -3.93 -8.00
N THR A 195 8.05 -5.17 -7.59
CA THR A 195 7.05 -6.22 -7.83
C THR A 195 5.90 -6.13 -6.83
N ARG A 196 4.77 -6.74 -7.14
CA ARG A 196 3.57 -6.74 -6.29
C ARG A 196 3.83 -7.32 -4.91
N GLU A 197 4.58 -8.42 -4.82
CA GLU A 197 4.93 -9.03 -3.54
C GLU A 197 5.92 -8.18 -2.73
N GLN A 198 6.83 -7.46 -3.40
CA GLN A 198 7.71 -6.50 -2.72
C GLN A 198 6.90 -5.34 -2.15
N TYR A 199 5.97 -4.77 -2.94
CA TYR A 199 5.13 -3.69 -2.44
C TYR A 199 4.24 -4.14 -1.28
N ALA A 200 3.66 -5.33 -1.35
CA ALA A 200 2.90 -5.92 -0.26
C ALA A 200 3.73 -6.02 1.03
N GLN A 201 4.99 -6.45 0.93
CA GLN A 201 5.88 -6.50 2.09
C GLN A 201 6.18 -5.10 2.65
N PHE A 202 6.48 -4.11 1.81
CA PHE A 202 6.76 -2.76 2.30
C PHE A 202 5.52 -2.17 3.00
N LEU A 203 4.34 -2.33 2.41
CA LEU A 203 3.10 -1.85 3.01
C LEU A 203 2.80 -2.55 4.34
N HIS A 204 2.97 -3.86 4.41
CA HIS A 204 2.80 -4.63 5.65
C HIS A 204 3.77 -4.20 6.75
N ASN A 205 5.04 -3.97 6.42
CA ASN A 205 6.03 -3.47 7.37
C ASN A 205 5.65 -2.10 7.92
N VAL A 206 5.17 -1.18 7.06
CA VAL A 206 4.73 0.15 7.52
C VAL A 206 3.60 0.01 8.53
N LEU A 207 2.57 -0.78 8.20
CA LEU A 207 1.41 -0.95 9.06
C LEU A 207 1.77 -1.61 10.39
N SER A 208 2.60 -2.65 10.37
CA SER A 208 3.03 -3.36 11.58
C SER A 208 3.83 -2.44 12.52
N ASN A 209 4.69 -1.59 11.99
CA ASN A 209 5.55 -0.70 12.80
C ASN A 209 4.81 0.55 13.31
N MET A 210 3.59 0.83 12.84
CA MET A 210 2.76 1.93 13.32
C MET A 210 1.77 1.52 14.43
N GLU A 211 1.58 0.22 14.64
CA GLU A 211 0.72 -0.33 15.70
C GLU A 211 1.45 -0.52 17.04
N GLU A 212 2.79 -0.44 17.05
CA GLU A 212 3.65 -0.50 18.25
C GLU A 212 3.87 0.88 18.90
#